data_AF-A0A2V5UNS4-F1
#
_entry.id   AF-A0A2V5UNS4-F1
#
_cell.length_a   1.000
_cell.length_b   1.000
_cell.length_c   1.000
_cell.angle_alpha   90.00
_cell.angle_beta   90.00
_cell.angle_gamma   90.00
#
_symmetry.space_group_name_H-M   'P 1'
#
loop_
_entity.id
_entity.type
_entity.pdbx_description
1 polymer ?
#
loop_
_entity_poly.entity_id
_entity_poly.type
_entity_poly.pdbx_seq_one_letter_code
_entity_poly.pdbx_strand_id
1 'polypeptide(L)'
;MVSDAFRVFARHSAGALGSAWAFAGALLVVLVWILTGPTFHFSDTWQLVINTATTIVTFLMVFLIQNTQNRDAKAVHLKLDELIRALKDARNKLVNLEDLSDEELKKLEKQFQ
;
A
#
# COMPACT_ATOMS: atom_id res chain seq x y z
N MET A 1 -9.08 -0.65 -22.79
CA MET A 1 -9.01 -2.12 -23.03
C MET A 1 -7.79 -2.77 -22.37
N VAL A 2 -6.54 -2.41 -22.72
CA VAL A 2 -5.34 -3.03 -22.08
C VAL A 2 -5.20 -2.69 -20.59
N SER A 3 -5.56 -1.47 -20.16
CA SER A 3 -5.43 -1.07 -18.76
C SER A 3 -6.48 -1.70 -17.84
N ASP A 4 -7.68 -2.02 -18.34
CA ASP A 4 -8.73 -2.66 -17.55
C ASP A 4 -8.43 -4.14 -17.27
N ALA A 5 -7.91 -4.86 -18.27
CA ALA A 5 -7.47 -6.24 -18.11
C ALA A 5 -6.29 -6.35 -17.12
N PHE A 6 -5.31 -5.45 -17.24
CA PHE A 6 -4.19 -5.37 -16.30
C PHE A 6 -4.65 -5.02 -14.89
N ARG A 7 -5.61 -4.10 -14.76
CA ARG A 7 -6.12 -3.65 -13.45
C ARG A 7 -6.99 -4.69 -12.76
N VAL A 8 -7.73 -5.52 -13.51
CA VAL A 8 -8.48 -6.67 -12.98
C VAL A 8 -7.51 -7.80 -12.60
N PHE A 9 -6.53 -8.12 -13.45
CA PHE A 9 -5.48 -9.10 -13.13
C PHE A 9 -4.67 -8.67 -11.90
N ALA A 10 -4.23 -7.42 -11.83
CA ALA A 10 -3.49 -6.89 -10.69
C ALA A 10 -4.30 -6.93 -9.40
N ARG A 11 -5.62 -6.63 -9.44
CA ARG A 11 -6.50 -6.69 -8.27
C ARG A 11 -6.75 -8.13 -7.80
N HIS A 12 -6.89 -9.07 -8.74
CA HIS A 12 -7.07 -10.49 -8.43
C HIS A 12 -5.78 -11.11 -7.89
N SER A 13 -4.65 -10.82 -8.54
CA SER A 13 -3.32 -11.28 -8.11
C SER A 13 -2.93 -10.70 -6.75
N ALA A 14 -3.21 -9.42 -6.47
CA ALA A 14 -2.96 -8.81 -5.17
C ALA A 14 -3.83 -9.42 -4.04
N GLY A 15 -5.09 -9.75 -4.33
CA GLY A 15 -5.97 -10.44 -3.37
C GLY A 15 -5.59 -11.90 -3.16
N ALA A 16 -5.15 -12.59 -4.22
CA ALA A 16 -4.70 -13.98 -4.13
C ALA A 16 -3.39 -14.08 -3.33
N LEU A 17 -2.36 -13.33 -3.72
CA LEU A 17 -1.01 -13.37 -3.15
C LEU A 17 -0.92 -12.94 -1.67
N GLY A 18 -1.89 -12.15 -1.19
CA GLY A 18 -2.00 -11.75 0.22
C GLY A 18 -2.86 -12.68 1.10
N SER A 19 -3.53 -13.68 0.52
CA SER A 19 -4.46 -14.55 1.27
C SER A 19 -3.76 -15.83 1.78
N ALA A 20 -4.30 -16.41 2.86
CA ALA A 20 -3.86 -17.71 3.40
C ALA A 20 -3.85 -18.83 2.34
N TRP A 21 -4.68 -18.71 1.29
CA TRP A 21 -4.72 -19.65 0.17
C TRP A 21 -3.50 -19.57 -0.75
N ALA A 22 -2.92 -18.38 -0.98
CA ALA A 22 -1.66 -18.29 -1.72
C ALA A 22 -0.49 -18.86 -0.93
N PHE A 23 -0.46 -18.65 0.39
CA PHE A 23 0.53 -19.28 1.25
C PHE A 23 0.41 -20.80 1.21
N ALA A 24 -0.81 -21.34 1.32
CA ALA A 24 -1.07 -22.78 1.19
C ALA A 24 -0.66 -23.33 -0.18
N GLY A 25 -0.94 -22.59 -1.27
CA GLY A 25 -0.52 -22.96 -2.62
C GLY A 25 1.00 -22.97 -2.78
N ALA A 26 1.71 -21.96 -2.26
CA ALA A 26 3.17 -21.93 -2.26
C ALA A 26 3.76 -23.10 -1.46
N LEU A 27 3.16 -23.44 -0.32
CA LEU A 27 3.58 -24.58 0.49
C LEU A 27 3.39 -25.91 -0.26
N LEU A 28 2.28 -26.06 -0.98
CA LEU A 28 2.02 -27.24 -1.82
C LEU A 28 3.04 -27.36 -2.94
N VAL A 29 3.39 -26.26 -3.61
CA VAL A 29 4.44 -26.25 -4.65
C VAL A 29 5.78 -26.72 -4.08
N VAL A 30 6.16 -26.23 -2.89
CA VAL A 30 7.39 -26.66 -2.21
C VAL A 30 7.34 -28.15 -1.85
N LEU A 31 6.21 -28.64 -1.35
CA LEU A 31 6.03 -30.06 -1.03
C LEU A 31 6.15 -30.95 -2.28
N VAL A 32 5.48 -30.59 -3.37
CA VAL A 32 5.58 -31.32 -4.65
C VAL A 32 7.01 -31.31 -5.15
N TRP A 33 7.70 -30.17 -5.09
CA TRP A 33 9.10 -30.09 -5.47
C TRP A 33 9.96 -31.06 -4.65
N ILE A 34 9.88 -31.06 -3.31
CA ILE A 34 10.62 -31.98 -2.43
C ILE A 34 10.33 -33.45 -2.78
N LEU A 35 9.06 -33.81 -3.00
CA LEU A 35 8.65 -35.17 -3.35
C LEU A 35 9.20 -35.63 -4.70
N THR A 36 9.42 -34.72 -5.65
CA THR A 36 10.07 -35.04 -6.93
C THR A 36 11.59 -35.17 -6.81
N GLY A 37 12.22 -34.64 -5.75
CA GLY A 37 13.67 -34.69 -5.52
C GLY A 37 14.30 -36.08 -5.64
N PRO A 38 13.77 -37.13 -4.97
CA PRO A 38 14.29 -38.49 -5.08
C PRO A 38 14.26 -39.05 -6.50
N THR A 39 13.20 -38.76 -7.28
CA THR A 39 13.09 -39.23 -8.67
C THR A 39 14.16 -38.62 -9.57
N PHE A 40 14.53 -37.36 -9.31
CA PHE A 40 15.59 -36.64 -10.02
C PHE A 40 16.96 -36.71 -9.33
N HIS A 41 17.12 -37.58 -8.33
CA HIS A 41 18.35 -37.75 -7.56
C HIS A 41 18.92 -36.44 -6.99
N PHE A 42 18.04 -35.48 -6.67
CA PHE A 42 18.43 -34.13 -6.22
C PHE A 42 19.43 -33.42 -7.16
N SER A 43 19.34 -33.69 -8.46
CA SER A 43 20.24 -33.15 -9.50
C SER A 43 20.32 -31.62 -9.54
N ASP A 44 21.42 -31.10 -10.09
CA ASP A 44 21.65 -29.66 -10.27
C ASP A 44 20.53 -29.01 -11.10
N THR A 45 20.01 -29.68 -12.14
CA THR A 45 18.89 -29.16 -12.94
C THR A 45 17.62 -29.03 -12.12
N TRP A 46 17.32 -30.01 -11.25
CA TRP A 46 16.14 -29.97 -10.38
C TRP A 46 16.22 -28.82 -9.35
N GLN A 47 17.41 -28.55 -8.81
CA GLN A 47 17.65 -27.39 -7.93
C GLN A 47 17.61 -26.08 -8.70
N LEU A 48 18.18 -26.04 -9.91
CA LEU A 48 18.22 -24.84 -10.75
C LEU A 48 16.81 -24.36 -11.08
N VAL A 49 15.90 -25.26 -11.45
CA VAL A 49 14.52 -24.89 -11.82
C VAL A 49 13.81 -24.13 -10.70
N ILE A 50 13.85 -24.63 -9.45
CA ILE A 50 13.16 -23.96 -8.33
C ILE A 50 13.84 -22.63 -7.96
N ASN A 51 15.17 -22.58 -8.02
CA ASN A 51 15.93 -21.38 -7.71
C ASN A 51 15.68 -20.28 -8.74
N THR A 52 15.72 -20.63 -10.03
CA THR A 52 15.42 -19.69 -11.12
C THR A 52 13.98 -19.20 -11.02
N ALA A 53 13.00 -20.09 -10.81
CA ALA A 53 11.60 -19.72 -10.66
C ALA A 53 11.37 -18.76 -9.48
N THR A 54 11.92 -19.08 -8.31
CA THR A 54 11.78 -18.25 -7.10
C THR A 54 12.46 -16.90 -7.28
N THR A 55 13.60 -16.84 -7.98
CA THR A 55 14.31 -15.59 -8.27
C THR A 55 13.46 -14.67 -9.15
N ILE A 56 12.86 -15.20 -10.22
CA ILE A 56 11.96 -14.44 -11.11
C ILE A 56 10.77 -13.90 -10.31
N VAL A 57 10.12 -14.76 -9.50
CA VAL A 57 8.97 -14.36 -8.68
C VAL A 57 9.36 -13.27 -7.68
N THR A 58 10.50 -13.42 -7.02
CA THR A 58 11.02 -12.43 -6.06
C THR A 58 11.32 -11.10 -6.75
N PHE A 59 11.95 -11.14 -7.93
CA PHE A 59 12.23 -9.95 -8.72
C PHE A 59 10.93 -9.19 -9.07
N LEU A 60 9.91 -9.91 -9.54
CA LEU A 60 8.59 -9.31 -9.80
C LEU A 60 7.94 -8.78 -8.52
N MET A 61 8.08 -9.49 -7.41
CA MET A 61 7.52 -9.10 -6.12
C MET A 61 8.11 -7.77 -5.62
N VAL A 62 9.41 -7.54 -5.84
CA VAL A 62 10.06 -6.25 -5.51
C VAL A 62 9.36 -5.09 -6.23
N PHE A 63 9.08 -5.19 -7.53
CA PHE A 63 8.36 -4.16 -8.27
C PHE A 63 6.92 -3.97 -7.75
N LEU A 64 6.23 -5.06 -7.43
CA LEU A 64 4.87 -4.99 -6.89
C LEU A 64 4.83 -4.31 -5.51
N ILE A 65 5.79 -4.64 -4.64
CA ILE A 65 5.95 -4.02 -3.32
C ILE A 65 6.27 -2.54 -3.50
N GLN A 66 7.22 -2.18 -4.37
CA GLN A 66 7.58 -0.79 -4.64
C GLN A 66 6.38 0.01 -5.16
N ASN A 67 5.60 -0.54 -6.10
CA ASN A 67 4.40 0.13 -6.62
C ASN A 67 3.34 0.35 -5.53
N THR A 68 3.13 -0.65 -4.67
CA THR A 68 2.17 -0.56 -3.55
C THR A 68 2.64 0.47 -2.52
N GLN A 69 3.91 0.38 -2.10
CA GLN A 69 4.52 1.32 -1.15
C GLN A 69 4.53 2.76 -1.65
N ASN A 70 4.83 2.99 -2.94
CA ASN A 70 4.82 4.34 -3.52
C ASN A 70 3.42 4.96 -3.48
N ARG A 71 2.38 4.15 -3.72
CA ARG A 71 0.98 4.60 -3.62
C ARG A 71 0.57 4.90 -2.18
N ASP A 72 0.96 4.04 -1.23
CA ASP A 72 0.65 4.24 0.19
C ASP A 72 1.34 5.49 0.75
N ALA A 73 2.61 5.72 0.39
CA ALA A 73 3.34 6.94 0.75
C ALA A 73 2.61 8.21 0.26
N LYS A 74 2.16 8.21 -0.99
CA LYS A 74 1.38 9.34 -1.54
C LYS A 74 0.06 9.56 -0.78
N ALA A 75 -0.63 8.50 -0.38
CA ALA A 75 -1.86 8.62 0.39
C ALA A 75 -1.62 9.18 1.80
N VAL A 76 -0.51 8.81 2.44
CA VAL A 76 -0.10 9.36 3.74
C VAL A 76 0.17 10.86 3.63
N HIS A 77 0.92 11.30 2.61
CA HIS A 77 1.17 12.72 2.37
C HIS A 77 -0.13 13.52 2.20
N LEU A 78 -1.06 13.04 1.37
CA LEU A 78 -2.35 13.70 1.18
C LEU A 78 -3.18 13.80 2.46
N LYS A 79 -3.20 12.75 3.28
CA LYS A 79 -3.89 12.79 4.59
C LYS A 79 -3.25 13.81 5.54
N LEU A 80 -1.92 13.90 5.54
CA LEU A 80 -1.20 14.87 6.35
C LEU A 80 -1.49 16.30 5.88
N ASP A 81 -1.47 16.55 4.57
CA ASP A 81 -1.82 17.85 3.98
C ASP A 81 -3.25 18.27 4.37
N GLU A 82 -4.20 17.34 4.35
CA GLU A 82 -5.58 17.60 4.76
C GLU A 82 -5.69 17.90 6.27
N LEU A 83 -4.95 17.19 7.13
CA LEU A 83 -4.88 17.50 8.56
C LEU A 83 -4.29 18.89 8.81
N ILE A 84 -3.20 19.26 8.10
CA ILE A 84 -2.60 20.59 8.19
C ILE A 84 -3.60 21.65 7.72
N ARG A 85 -4.33 21.40 6.63
CA ARG A 85 -5.36 22.29 6.11
C ARG A 85 -6.53 22.43 7.09
N ALA A 86 -7.02 21.34 7.68
CA ALA A 86 -8.07 21.37 8.70
C ALA A 86 -7.63 22.11 9.96
N LEU A 87 -6.35 22.02 10.36
CA LEU A 87 -5.78 22.82 11.44
C LEU A 87 -5.60 24.30 11.05
N LYS A 88 -5.39 24.61 9.77
CA LYS A 88 -5.42 25.98 9.23
C LYS A 88 -6.86 26.52 9.13
N ASP A 89 -7.85 25.72 8.75
CA ASP A 89 -9.27 26.10 8.75
C ASP A 89 -9.86 26.17 10.17
N ALA A 90 -9.38 25.36 11.10
CA ALA A 90 -9.62 25.55 12.53
C ALA A 90 -9.03 26.90 13.00
N ARG A 91 -7.91 27.31 12.41
CA ARG A 91 -7.39 28.69 12.53
C ARG A 91 -8.24 29.70 11.77
N ASN A 92 -8.98 29.34 10.71
CA ASN A 92 -9.91 30.27 10.03
C ASN A 92 -11.15 30.62 10.84
N LYS A 93 -11.47 29.89 11.91
CA LYS A 93 -12.42 30.41 12.93
C LYS A 93 -11.81 31.49 13.83
N LEU A 94 -10.49 31.70 13.79
CA LEU A 94 -9.81 32.90 14.29
C LEU A 94 -9.38 33.87 13.17
N VAL A 95 -9.26 33.44 11.91
CA VAL A 95 -9.01 34.31 10.73
C VAL A 95 -10.32 34.93 10.26
N ASN A 96 -10.92 35.70 11.15
CA ASN A 96 -11.61 36.93 10.81
C ASN A 96 -11.50 37.94 11.97
N LEU A 97 -10.71 37.68 13.02
CA LEU A 97 -10.47 38.66 14.08
C LEU A 97 -9.87 39.97 13.56
N GLU A 98 -9.13 39.90 12.45
CA GLU A 98 -8.50 41.05 11.79
C GLU A 98 -9.49 41.85 10.90
N ASP A 99 -10.59 41.22 10.48
CA ASP A 99 -11.66 41.83 9.67
C ASP A 99 -12.90 42.22 10.51
N LEU A 100 -12.91 41.90 11.81
CA LEU A 100 -13.94 42.35 12.73
C LEU A 100 -13.74 43.84 13.03
N SER A 101 -14.85 44.57 13.01
CA SER A 101 -14.84 45.95 13.51
C SER A 101 -14.53 45.99 15.02
N ASP A 102 -13.97 47.09 15.51
CA ASP A 102 -13.65 47.27 16.94
C ASP A 102 -14.85 46.97 17.86
N GLU A 103 -16.09 47.23 17.40
CA GLU A 103 -17.31 46.88 18.14
C GLU A 103 -17.53 45.37 18.29
N GLU A 104 -17.24 44.60 17.24
CA GLU A 104 -17.43 43.16 17.24
C GLU A 104 -16.36 42.45 18.07
N LEU A 105 -15.12 42.95 18.04
CA LEU A 105 -14.04 42.56 18.96
C LEU A 105 -14.45 42.76 20.43
N LYS A 106 -15.04 43.91 20.75
CA LYS A 106 -15.50 44.24 22.11
C LYS A 106 -16.66 43.36 22.58
N LYS A 107 -17.55 42.94 21.67
CA LYS A 107 -18.63 42.00 21.98
C LYS A 107 -18.10 40.59 22.22
N LEU A 108 -17.10 40.17 21.46
CA LEU A 108 -16.45 38.88 21.62
C LEU A 108 -15.68 38.81 22.95
N GLU A 109 -14.92 39.85 23.29
CA GLU A 109 -14.19 39.96 24.56
C GLU A 109 -15.13 39.84 25.78
N LYS A 110 -16.33 40.41 25.70
CA LYS A 110 -17.37 40.31 26.73
C LYS A 110 -18.04 38.93 26.84
N GLN A 111 -17.94 38.08 25.83
CA GLN A 111 -18.48 36.70 25.89
C GLN A 111 -17.48 35.71 26.51
N PHE A 112 -16.20 36.05 26.56
CA PHE A 112 -15.14 35.22 27.16
C PHE A 112 -14.76 35.67 28.59
N GLN A 113 -15.43 36.69 29.13
CA GLN A 113 -15.54 36.94 30.57
C GLN A 113 -16.87 36.39 31.09
#